data_AF-A0A2Z5YSV7-F1
#
_entry.id   AF-A0A2Z5YSV7-F1
#
_cell.length_a   1.000
_cell.length_b   1.000
_cell.length_c   1.000
_cell.angle_alpha   90.00
_cell.angle_beta   90.00
_cell.angle_gamma   90.00
#
_symmetry.space_group_name_H-M   'P 1'
#
loop_
_entity.id
_entity.type
_entity.pdbx_description
1 polymer ?
#
loop_
_entity_poly.entity_id
_entity_poly.type
_entity_poly.pdbx_seq_one_letter_code
_entity_poly.pdbx_strand_id
1 'polypeptide(L)'
;MLNLDIKDFFPSINFGRVRGMFIKDKRFALDPKIATLIAQIACHDHVLPQGSPCSPVISNVVGHLLDIRLVRFAKAQKCTYSRYADDITFSTNAKAFPPDIAAPVAGSEHDWTLGAALLKEIEKAGFEVNPTKTRMQYRGSRQVATGLLVNEKPNVRPEYYRTVRAMCWSLFNSGTYYRMVPAALAGGKAGDPDVPEPATSLAPLQGMLGHVYHVRDQVDTRPSADKKKDATATATRKLYIRFLFYRNFVVAPKPLIIPEGKTDTVYLRAAMEKLTAYHPRLGAMDKGKFKPALKFMKFSSTIHDVLQLGNGAGDLFHFIRRYPDALKRYRHRPLPNPIIVLIDNDDGAKEIFGAAKGLGAAHIARTSTDPFYRLAPNLYLIKTPEIGAQGISCIEDLFDPALLKTVIDGKVFDPNKKHGEAGKYGKARFAEKVVQPQKDTIDFSKFAGLLDRIVAALDDYVANPPPP
;
A
#
# COMPACT_ATOMS: atom_id res chain seq x y z
N MET A 1 -20.19 -19.21 18.39
CA MET A 1 -20.31 -18.22 17.31
C MET A 1 -20.92 -18.93 16.13
N LEU A 2 -22.09 -18.50 15.69
CA LEU A 2 -22.76 -19.06 14.52
C LEU A 2 -22.43 -18.19 13.31
N ASN A 3 -22.02 -18.82 12.21
CA ASN A 3 -21.93 -18.19 10.91
C ASN A 3 -22.93 -18.82 9.95
N LEU A 4 -23.58 -18.00 9.15
CA LEU A 4 -24.48 -18.41 8.09
C LEU A 4 -24.31 -17.50 6.88
N ASP A 5 -24.68 -17.99 5.72
CA ASP A 5 -24.51 -17.33 4.42
C ASP A 5 -25.88 -17.24 3.75
N ILE A 6 -26.20 -16.10 3.13
CA ILE A 6 -27.43 -15.96 2.36
C ILE A 6 -27.24 -16.61 0.99
N LYS A 7 -28.11 -17.57 0.68
CA LYS A 7 -28.12 -18.26 -0.60
C LYS A 7 -28.43 -17.27 -1.72
N ASP A 8 -27.61 -17.30 -2.77
CA ASP A 8 -27.76 -16.49 -3.98
C ASP A 8 -28.02 -15.00 -3.68
N PHE A 9 -27.25 -14.40 -2.76
CA PHE A 9 -27.54 -13.07 -2.24
C PHE A 9 -27.79 -12.00 -3.32
N PHE A 10 -26.90 -11.86 -4.30
CA PHE A 10 -27.11 -10.91 -5.41
C PHE A 10 -28.30 -11.31 -6.31
N PRO A 11 -28.39 -12.55 -6.83
CA PRO A 11 -29.56 -12.99 -7.59
C PRO A 11 -30.90 -12.86 -6.85
N SER A 12 -30.92 -13.02 -5.53
CA SER A 12 -32.13 -12.88 -4.70
C SER A 12 -32.67 -11.44 -4.65
N ILE A 13 -31.85 -10.45 -5.05
CA ILE A 13 -32.23 -9.05 -5.14
C ILE A 13 -32.63 -8.76 -6.58
N ASN A 14 -33.91 -8.99 -6.86
CA ASN A 14 -34.49 -8.79 -8.18
C ASN A 14 -34.79 -7.31 -8.49
N PHE A 15 -35.09 -7.04 -9.76
CA PHE A 15 -35.47 -5.75 -10.30
C PHE A 15 -36.56 -5.04 -9.47
N GLY A 16 -37.59 -5.78 -9.05
CA GLY A 16 -38.69 -5.27 -8.25
C GLY A 16 -38.24 -4.76 -6.89
N ARG A 17 -37.31 -5.47 -6.22
CA ARG A 17 -36.73 -5.06 -4.94
C ARG A 17 -35.87 -3.81 -5.09
N VAL A 18 -35.04 -3.74 -6.13
CA VAL A 18 -34.21 -2.55 -6.41
C VAL A 18 -35.08 -1.34 -6.69
N ARG A 19 -36.04 -1.46 -7.62
CA ARG A 19 -37.00 -0.40 -7.94
C ARG A 19 -37.80 0.03 -6.72
N GLY A 20 -38.35 -0.94 -5.98
CA GLY A 20 -39.16 -0.70 -4.79
C GLY A 20 -38.37 0.03 -3.71
N MET A 21 -37.11 -0.33 -3.50
CA MET A 21 -36.21 0.35 -2.56
C MET A 21 -36.05 1.84 -2.92
N PHE A 22 -35.75 2.17 -4.18
CA PHE A 22 -35.59 3.57 -4.60
C PHE A 22 -36.87 4.41 -4.51
N ILE A 23 -38.04 3.79 -4.65
CA ILE A 23 -39.34 4.47 -4.53
C ILE A 23 -39.74 4.66 -3.05
N LYS A 24 -39.57 3.61 -2.23
CA LYS A 24 -40.18 3.54 -0.90
C LYS A 24 -39.27 4.00 0.23
N ASP A 25 -37.96 3.94 0.04
CA ASP A 25 -37.01 4.43 1.04
C ASP A 25 -37.02 5.95 1.07
N LYS A 26 -37.32 6.52 2.25
CA LYS A 26 -37.47 7.97 2.44
C LYS A 26 -36.21 8.78 2.13
N ARG A 27 -35.03 8.14 2.15
CA ARG A 27 -33.75 8.78 1.80
C ARG A 27 -33.64 9.08 0.31
N PHE A 28 -34.36 8.32 -0.51
CA PHE A 28 -34.37 8.48 -1.96
C PHE A 28 -35.71 9.03 -2.46
N ALA A 29 -36.81 8.35 -2.13
CA ALA A 29 -38.19 8.71 -2.50
C ALA A 29 -38.33 9.11 -3.98
N LEU A 30 -37.69 8.36 -4.87
CA LEU A 30 -37.59 8.72 -6.28
C LEU A 30 -38.93 8.52 -7.00
N ASP A 31 -39.15 9.34 -8.04
CA ASP A 31 -40.24 9.12 -8.98
C ASP A 31 -40.17 7.69 -9.58
N PRO A 32 -41.31 6.98 -9.72
CA PRO A 32 -41.33 5.62 -10.23
C PRO A 32 -40.67 5.42 -11.59
N LYS A 33 -40.64 6.42 -12.49
CA LYS A 33 -39.96 6.31 -13.78
C LYS A 33 -38.44 6.34 -13.61
N ILE A 34 -37.93 7.22 -12.75
CA ILE A 34 -36.49 7.30 -12.45
C ILE A 34 -36.01 6.03 -11.74
N ALA A 35 -36.77 5.54 -10.76
CA ALA A 35 -36.44 4.29 -10.08
C ALA A 35 -36.44 3.08 -11.03
N THR A 36 -37.36 3.05 -12.01
CA THR A 36 -37.39 2.03 -13.07
C THR A 36 -36.12 2.10 -13.92
N LEU A 37 -35.72 3.30 -14.37
CA LEU A 37 -34.51 3.49 -15.19
C LEU A 37 -33.25 3.04 -14.44
N ILE A 38 -33.10 3.42 -13.17
CA ILE A 38 -31.96 2.99 -12.35
C ILE A 38 -31.96 1.47 -12.19
N ALA A 39 -33.12 0.86 -11.93
CA ALA A 39 -33.23 -0.59 -11.82
C ALA A 39 -32.89 -1.31 -13.14
N GLN A 40 -33.22 -0.73 -14.30
CA GLN A 40 -32.85 -1.27 -15.62
C GLN A 40 -31.34 -1.22 -15.87
N ILE A 41 -30.66 -0.18 -15.38
CA ILE A 41 -29.21 -0.05 -15.47
C ILE A 41 -28.52 -1.00 -14.48
N ALA A 42 -29.06 -1.12 -13.27
CA ALA A 42 -28.43 -1.87 -12.19
C ALA A 42 -28.61 -3.39 -12.33
N CYS A 43 -29.72 -3.84 -12.89
CA CYS A 43 -30.05 -5.26 -13.01
C CYS A 43 -29.75 -5.81 -14.41
N HIS A 44 -29.29 -7.05 -14.45
CA HIS A 44 -29.16 -7.88 -15.65
C HIS A 44 -30.00 -9.15 -15.45
N ASP A 45 -30.74 -9.60 -16.46
CA ASP A 45 -31.68 -10.72 -16.35
C ASP A 45 -32.59 -10.64 -15.11
N HIS A 46 -33.10 -9.43 -14.87
CA HIS A 46 -33.97 -9.09 -13.74
C HIS A 46 -33.37 -9.24 -12.33
N VAL A 47 -32.07 -9.41 -12.18
CA VAL A 47 -31.38 -9.54 -10.89
C VAL A 47 -30.15 -8.64 -10.79
N LEU A 48 -29.62 -8.43 -9.57
CA LEU A 48 -28.32 -7.76 -9.43
C LEU A 48 -27.19 -8.69 -9.92
N PRO A 49 -26.41 -8.28 -10.93
CA PRO A 49 -25.31 -9.10 -11.44
C PRO A 49 -24.11 -9.04 -10.49
N GLN A 50 -23.39 -10.16 -10.39
CA GLN A 50 -22.07 -10.18 -9.75
C GLN A 50 -21.05 -9.48 -10.66
N GLY A 51 -20.17 -8.66 -10.09
CA GLY A 51 -19.15 -7.92 -10.83
C GLY A 51 -19.54 -6.49 -11.27
N SER A 52 -20.82 -6.11 -11.19
CA SER A 52 -21.22 -4.72 -11.39
C SER A 52 -20.75 -3.84 -10.22
N PRO A 53 -20.19 -2.64 -10.47
CA PRO A 53 -19.77 -1.73 -9.42
C PRO A 53 -20.94 -1.20 -8.58
N CYS A 54 -22.16 -1.22 -9.12
CA CYS A 54 -23.36 -0.75 -8.42
C CYS A 54 -23.92 -1.82 -7.46
N SER A 55 -23.77 -3.10 -7.78
CA SER A 55 -24.40 -4.20 -7.05
C SER A 55 -24.05 -4.22 -5.55
N PRO A 56 -22.78 -4.08 -5.10
CA PRO A 56 -22.45 -4.11 -3.67
C PRO A 56 -23.08 -2.97 -2.87
N VAL A 57 -23.26 -1.80 -3.48
CA VAL A 57 -23.89 -0.64 -2.82
C VAL A 57 -25.39 -0.88 -2.69
N ILE A 58 -26.04 -1.25 -3.79
CA ILE A 58 -27.49 -1.50 -3.82
C ILE A 58 -27.85 -2.67 -2.90
N SER A 59 -27.09 -3.76 -2.94
CA SER A 59 -27.37 -4.94 -2.12
C SER A 59 -27.24 -4.65 -0.62
N ASN A 60 -26.29 -3.81 -0.21
CA ASN A 60 -26.19 -3.37 1.18
C ASN A 60 -27.35 -2.50 1.62
N VAL A 61 -27.85 -1.61 0.74
CA VAL A 61 -29.03 -0.79 1.03
C VAL A 61 -30.28 -1.66 1.15
N VAL A 62 -30.49 -2.61 0.24
CA VAL A 62 -31.61 -3.56 0.30
C VAL A 62 -31.50 -4.46 1.53
N GLY A 63 -30.29 -4.93 1.85
CA GLY A 63 -29.98 -5.71 3.04
C GLY A 63 -30.21 -4.98 4.36
N HIS A 64 -30.35 -3.66 4.36
CA HIS A 64 -30.60 -2.88 5.57
C HIS A 64 -31.89 -3.30 6.30
N LEU A 65 -32.93 -3.71 5.56
CA LEU A 65 -34.17 -4.21 6.17
C LEU A 65 -33.92 -5.51 6.96
N LEU A 66 -33.08 -6.39 6.43
CA LEU A 66 -32.63 -7.60 7.12
C LEU A 66 -31.84 -7.22 8.38
N ASP A 67 -30.92 -6.26 8.28
CA ASP A 67 -30.11 -5.79 9.41
C ASP A 67 -30.98 -5.30 10.57
N ILE A 68 -32.00 -4.47 10.28
CA ILE A 68 -32.92 -3.94 11.32
C ILE A 68 -33.60 -5.10 12.06
N ARG A 69 -34.07 -6.12 11.33
CA ARG A 69 -34.74 -7.29 11.92
C ARG A 69 -33.77 -8.11 12.76
N LEU A 70 -32.61 -8.44 12.20
CA LEU A 70 -31.66 -9.34 12.84
C LEU A 70 -30.92 -8.69 14.01
N VAL A 71 -30.64 -7.38 13.98
CA VAL A 71 -30.11 -6.65 15.13
C VAL A 71 -31.10 -6.67 16.29
N ARG A 72 -32.39 -6.42 16.02
CA ARG A 72 -33.44 -6.46 17.06
C ARG A 72 -33.61 -7.87 17.62
N PHE A 73 -33.63 -8.88 16.76
CA PHE A 73 -33.73 -10.28 17.15
C PHE A 73 -32.51 -10.72 17.98
N ALA A 74 -31.29 -10.41 17.53
CA ALA A 74 -30.06 -10.72 18.25
C ALA A 74 -30.03 -10.09 19.64
N LYS A 75 -30.45 -8.81 19.75
CA LYS A 75 -30.51 -8.11 21.03
C LYS A 75 -31.46 -8.80 22.02
N ALA A 76 -32.63 -9.24 21.56
CA ALA A 76 -33.57 -9.99 22.41
C ALA A 76 -32.98 -11.31 22.91
N GLN A 77 -32.13 -11.94 22.09
CA GLN A 77 -31.44 -13.21 22.39
C GLN A 77 -30.08 -13.03 23.09
N LYS A 78 -29.71 -11.80 23.49
CA LYS A 78 -28.39 -11.48 24.09
C LYS A 78 -27.21 -11.92 23.21
N CYS A 79 -27.37 -11.76 21.89
CA CYS A 79 -26.35 -11.98 20.89
C CYS A 79 -25.93 -10.68 20.20
N THR A 80 -24.68 -10.65 19.74
CA THR A 80 -24.17 -9.65 18.81
C THR A 80 -24.36 -10.15 17.39
N TYR A 81 -24.94 -9.30 16.54
CA TYR A 81 -25.10 -9.53 15.12
C TYR A 81 -24.04 -8.78 14.32
N SER A 82 -23.52 -9.38 13.26
CA SER A 82 -22.68 -8.71 12.28
C SER A 82 -22.94 -9.30 10.90
N ARG A 83 -22.93 -8.45 9.86
CA ARG A 83 -23.08 -8.86 8.46
C ARG A 83 -21.99 -8.25 7.60
N TYR A 84 -21.46 -9.04 6.68
CA TYR A 84 -20.60 -8.60 5.59
C TYR A 84 -21.13 -9.19 4.29
N ALA A 85 -21.78 -8.37 3.46
CA ALA A 85 -22.54 -8.84 2.30
C ALA A 85 -23.56 -9.94 2.70
N ASP A 86 -23.35 -11.17 2.25
CA ASP A 86 -24.14 -12.38 2.49
C ASP A 86 -23.71 -13.17 3.74
N ASP A 87 -22.48 -12.97 4.22
CA ASP A 87 -21.98 -13.58 5.45
C ASP A 87 -22.59 -12.90 6.68
N ILE A 88 -23.31 -13.67 7.49
CA ILE A 88 -23.89 -13.26 8.76
C ILE A 88 -23.23 -14.00 9.91
N THR A 89 -22.96 -13.29 11.01
CA THR A 89 -22.40 -13.84 12.24
C THR A 89 -23.26 -13.47 13.44
N PHE A 90 -23.61 -14.47 14.24
CA PHE A 90 -24.16 -14.29 15.60
C PHE A 90 -23.13 -14.76 16.63
N SER A 91 -22.79 -13.91 17.59
CA SER A 91 -21.86 -14.24 18.67
C SER A 91 -22.45 -13.89 20.04
N THR A 92 -22.00 -14.58 21.08
CA THR A 92 -22.40 -14.32 22.46
C THR A 92 -21.30 -14.80 23.39
N ASN A 93 -21.23 -14.21 24.58
CA ASN A 93 -20.38 -14.67 25.69
C ASN A 93 -21.13 -15.58 26.66
N ALA A 94 -22.43 -15.84 26.42
CA ALA A 94 -23.21 -16.81 27.20
C ALA A 94 -22.63 -18.23 27.05
N LYS A 95 -22.72 -19.04 28.12
CA LYS A 95 -22.26 -20.44 28.10
C LYS A 95 -23.09 -21.29 27.14
N ALA A 96 -24.42 -21.10 27.16
CA ALA A 96 -25.35 -21.76 26.24
C ALA A 96 -25.67 -20.81 25.08
N PHE A 97 -25.69 -21.35 23.87
CA PHE A 97 -26.11 -20.60 22.69
C PHE A 97 -27.66 -20.53 22.64
N PRO A 98 -28.28 -19.39 22.29
CA PRO A 98 -29.73 -19.27 22.33
C PRO A 98 -30.44 -20.20 21.32
N PRO A 99 -31.36 -21.06 21.76
CA PRO A 99 -32.02 -22.06 20.90
C PRO A 99 -32.89 -21.40 19.82
N ASP A 100 -33.42 -20.21 20.07
CA ASP A 100 -34.18 -19.43 19.09
C ASP A 100 -33.33 -19.02 17.86
N ILE A 101 -32.01 -18.96 18.03
CA ILE A 101 -31.06 -18.70 16.93
C ILE A 101 -30.59 -20.00 16.31
N ALA A 102 -30.09 -20.93 17.12
CA ALA A 102 -29.67 -22.26 16.68
C ALA A 102 -29.61 -23.23 17.86
N ALA A 103 -29.83 -24.51 17.61
CA ALA A 103 -29.75 -25.58 18.59
C ALA A 103 -28.94 -26.78 18.06
N PRO A 104 -28.23 -27.52 18.94
CA PRO A 104 -27.55 -28.75 18.54
C PRO A 104 -28.56 -29.82 18.10
N VAL A 105 -28.19 -30.62 17.11
CA VAL A 105 -29.00 -31.76 16.65
C VAL A 105 -28.85 -32.91 17.66
N ALA A 106 -29.98 -33.45 18.14
CA ALA A 106 -29.96 -34.59 19.04
C ALA A 106 -29.25 -35.79 18.39
N GLY A 107 -28.27 -36.37 19.10
CA GLY A 107 -27.49 -37.51 18.60
C GLY A 107 -26.29 -37.15 17.73
N SER A 108 -26.04 -35.86 17.43
CA SER A 108 -24.81 -35.38 16.79
C SER A 108 -23.99 -34.54 17.75
N GLU A 109 -22.66 -34.71 17.74
CA GLU A 109 -21.75 -33.96 18.59
C GLU A 109 -21.50 -32.53 18.05
N HIS A 110 -21.64 -32.33 16.74
CA HIS A 110 -21.18 -31.11 16.08
C HIS A 110 -22.19 -30.47 15.12
N ASP A 111 -23.33 -31.11 14.84
CA ASP A 111 -24.35 -30.55 13.96
C ASP A 111 -25.29 -29.60 14.70
N TRP A 112 -25.63 -28.51 14.03
CA TRP A 112 -26.55 -27.49 14.53
C TRP A 112 -27.63 -27.22 13.51
N THR A 113 -28.85 -26.99 14.01
CA THR A 113 -29.99 -26.52 13.21
C THR A 113 -30.30 -25.08 13.57
N LEU A 114 -30.71 -24.30 12.57
CA LEU A 114 -31.14 -22.92 12.78
C LEU A 114 -32.52 -22.90 13.43
N GLY A 115 -32.72 -21.99 14.38
CA GLY A 115 -34.00 -21.80 15.06
C GLY A 115 -35.06 -21.25 14.10
N ALA A 116 -36.29 -21.76 14.23
CA ALA A 116 -37.40 -21.35 13.37
C ALA A 116 -37.69 -19.84 13.43
N ALA A 117 -37.48 -19.22 14.61
CA ALA A 117 -37.66 -17.78 14.78
C ALA A 117 -36.66 -16.96 13.95
N LEU A 118 -35.39 -17.40 13.89
CA LEU A 118 -34.37 -16.77 13.05
C LEU A 118 -34.73 -16.90 11.57
N LEU A 119 -35.05 -18.12 11.11
CA LEU A 119 -35.40 -18.39 9.71
C LEU A 119 -36.57 -17.51 9.25
N LYS A 120 -37.60 -17.40 10.09
CA LYS A 120 -38.77 -16.54 9.83
C LYS A 120 -38.40 -15.07 9.65
N GLU A 121 -37.44 -14.54 10.43
CA GLU A 121 -37.01 -13.14 10.26
C GLU A 121 -36.21 -12.92 8.98
N ILE A 122 -35.42 -13.92 8.54
CA ILE A 122 -34.68 -13.88 7.28
C ILE A 122 -35.64 -13.97 6.08
N GLU A 123 -36.60 -14.90 6.12
CA GLU A 123 -37.64 -15.07 5.10
C GLU A 123 -38.52 -13.83 4.96
N LYS A 124 -38.91 -13.18 6.06
CA LYS A 124 -39.66 -11.91 6.04
C LYS A 124 -38.90 -10.77 5.35
N ALA A 125 -37.57 -10.85 5.26
CA ALA A 125 -36.76 -9.90 4.52
C ALA A 125 -36.57 -10.29 3.05
N GLY A 126 -37.09 -11.45 2.62
CA GLY A 126 -37.01 -11.97 1.26
C GLY A 126 -35.65 -12.62 0.96
N PHE A 127 -35.06 -13.30 1.92
CA PHE A 127 -33.79 -14.01 1.78
C PHE A 127 -33.94 -15.48 2.25
N GLU A 128 -33.05 -16.34 1.76
CA GLU A 128 -32.95 -17.75 2.14
C GLU A 128 -31.53 -18.03 2.65
N VAL A 129 -31.38 -18.92 3.64
CA VAL A 129 -30.06 -19.29 4.16
C VAL A 129 -29.48 -20.45 3.36
N ASN A 130 -28.17 -20.46 3.15
CA ASN A 130 -27.44 -21.60 2.63
C ASN A 130 -27.09 -22.59 3.77
N PRO A 131 -27.76 -23.76 3.85
CA PRO A 131 -27.52 -24.71 4.94
C PRO A 131 -26.10 -25.27 4.90
N THR A 132 -25.52 -25.48 3.72
CA THR A 132 -24.17 -26.06 3.56
C THR A 132 -23.05 -25.14 4.05
N LYS A 133 -23.31 -23.84 4.12
CA LYS A 133 -22.37 -22.82 4.60
C LYS A 133 -22.67 -22.35 6.02
N THR A 134 -23.65 -22.96 6.69
CA THR A 134 -23.98 -22.68 8.09
C THR A 134 -23.05 -23.48 9.00
N ARG A 135 -22.42 -22.81 9.97
CA ARG A 135 -21.44 -23.44 10.87
C ARG A 135 -21.48 -22.85 12.27
N MET A 136 -21.45 -23.72 13.27
CA MET A 136 -21.20 -23.33 14.66
C MET A 136 -19.72 -23.45 14.98
N GLN A 137 -19.17 -22.44 15.65
CA GLN A 137 -17.76 -22.36 16.05
C GLN A 137 -17.65 -22.11 17.55
N TYR A 138 -17.10 -23.07 18.27
CA TYR A 138 -16.94 -23.06 19.72
C TYR A 138 -15.73 -22.26 20.17
N ARG A 139 -15.74 -21.77 21.42
CA ARG A 139 -14.64 -20.98 21.99
C ARG A 139 -13.29 -21.71 21.98
N GLY A 140 -13.29 -23.01 22.28
CA GLY A 140 -12.08 -23.85 22.27
C GLY A 140 -11.62 -24.29 20.88
N SER A 141 -12.41 -23.98 19.85
CA SER A 141 -12.10 -24.29 18.45
C SER A 141 -11.71 -23.03 17.69
N ARG A 142 -11.18 -23.20 16.48
CA ARG A 142 -10.89 -22.07 15.58
C ARG A 142 -12.19 -21.31 15.26
N GLN A 143 -12.20 -20.00 15.49
CA GLN A 143 -13.31 -19.10 15.14
C GLN A 143 -12.90 -18.20 13.98
N VAL A 144 -13.58 -18.35 12.84
CA VAL A 144 -13.36 -17.59 11.61
C VAL A 144 -14.62 -16.82 11.23
N ALA A 145 -14.49 -15.50 11.12
CA ALA A 145 -15.48 -14.62 10.52
C ALA A 145 -14.82 -13.89 9.34
N THR A 146 -15.50 -13.84 8.18
CA THR A 146 -15.04 -13.13 6.97
C THR A 146 -13.57 -13.41 6.58
N GLY A 147 -13.11 -14.64 6.81
CA GLY A 147 -11.74 -15.09 6.52
C GLY A 147 -10.71 -14.79 7.61
N LEU A 148 -11.04 -14.02 8.64
CA LEU A 148 -10.16 -13.68 9.76
C LEU A 148 -10.43 -14.55 10.99
N LEU A 149 -9.36 -14.89 11.72
CA LEU A 149 -9.47 -15.48 13.05
C LEU A 149 -9.94 -14.43 14.05
N VAL A 150 -10.91 -14.79 14.89
CA VAL A 150 -11.55 -13.86 15.83
C VAL A 150 -11.67 -14.39 17.27
N ASN A 151 -10.99 -15.49 17.60
CA ASN A 151 -11.03 -16.11 18.94
C ASN A 151 -10.79 -15.14 20.10
N GLU A 152 -9.78 -14.28 19.96
CA GLU A 152 -9.42 -13.26 20.96
C GLU A 152 -9.30 -11.88 20.31
N LYS A 153 -8.56 -11.81 19.20
CA LYS A 153 -8.41 -10.62 18.37
C LYS A 153 -8.36 -11.01 16.89
N PRO A 154 -8.76 -10.10 15.99
CA PRO A 154 -8.56 -10.26 14.55
C PRO A 154 -7.13 -10.70 14.22
N ASN A 155 -6.99 -11.80 13.49
CA ASN A 155 -5.70 -12.30 13.03
C ASN A 155 -5.84 -13.07 11.71
N VAL A 156 -4.75 -13.18 10.96
CA VAL A 156 -4.70 -14.07 9.79
C VAL A 156 -4.53 -15.52 10.23
N ARG A 157 -5.01 -16.45 9.40
CA ARG A 157 -4.80 -17.89 9.60
C ARG A 157 -3.28 -18.21 9.65
N PRO A 158 -2.80 -19.05 10.60
CA PRO A 158 -1.40 -19.43 10.69
C PRO A 158 -0.85 -20.03 9.40
N GLU A 159 -1.65 -20.83 8.71
CA GLU A 159 -1.28 -21.48 7.44
C GLU A 159 -0.99 -20.43 6.37
N TYR A 160 -1.86 -19.42 6.25
CA TYR A 160 -1.66 -18.30 5.32
C TYR A 160 -0.35 -17.55 5.60
N TYR A 161 -0.07 -17.22 6.87
CA TYR A 161 1.18 -16.55 7.23
C TYR A 161 2.42 -17.42 6.97
N ARG A 162 2.34 -18.73 7.23
CA ARG A 162 3.43 -19.68 6.96
C ARG A 162 3.72 -19.76 5.46
N THR A 163 2.69 -19.82 4.62
CA THR A 163 2.82 -19.81 3.15
C THR A 163 3.50 -18.53 2.66
N VAL A 164 3.02 -17.35 3.09
CA VAL A 164 3.63 -16.05 2.74
C VAL A 164 5.10 -15.98 3.18
N ARG A 165 5.41 -16.48 4.38
CA ARG A 165 6.78 -16.53 4.89
C ARG A 165 7.66 -17.46 4.05
N ALA A 166 7.16 -18.61 3.64
CA ALA A 166 7.87 -19.55 2.77
C ALA A 166 8.14 -18.94 1.38
N MET A 167 7.16 -18.25 0.80
CA MET A 167 7.32 -17.50 -0.46
C MET A 167 8.43 -16.45 -0.36
N CYS A 168 8.44 -15.64 0.70
CA CYS A 168 9.52 -14.67 0.95
C CYS A 168 10.88 -15.35 1.12
N TRP A 169 10.92 -16.46 1.85
CA TRP A 169 12.17 -17.21 2.05
C TRP A 169 12.72 -17.71 0.71
N SER A 170 11.88 -18.31 -0.15
CA SER A 170 12.27 -18.72 -1.49
C SER A 170 12.78 -17.52 -2.29
N LEU A 171 11.99 -16.44 -2.36
CA LEU A 171 12.35 -15.22 -3.11
C LEU A 171 13.71 -14.64 -2.70
N PHE A 172 13.99 -14.57 -1.39
CA PHE A 172 15.24 -14.00 -0.87
C PHE A 172 16.45 -14.91 -1.08
N ASN A 173 16.23 -16.20 -1.35
CA ASN A 173 17.30 -17.18 -1.53
C ASN A 173 17.57 -17.56 -2.98
N SER A 174 16.53 -17.66 -3.81
CA SER A 174 16.62 -18.10 -5.20
C SER A 174 16.14 -17.06 -6.21
N GLY A 175 15.51 -15.97 -5.78
CA GLY A 175 14.92 -14.98 -6.68
C GLY A 175 13.53 -15.33 -7.21
N THR A 176 13.02 -16.50 -6.86
CA THR A 176 11.73 -17.01 -7.35
C THR A 176 10.86 -17.48 -6.19
N TYR A 177 9.54 -17.45 -6.39
CA TYR A 177 8.57 -18.06 -5.47
C TYR A 177 7.39 -18.61 -6.28
N TYR A 178 6.65 -19.53 -5.69
CA TYR A 178 5.49 -20.16 -6.32
C TYR A 178 4.20 -19.69 -5.68
N ARG A 179 3.13 -19.61 -6.47
CA ARG A 179 1.75 -19.47 -6.02
C ARG A 179 1.01 -20.79 -6.24
N MET A 180 0.10 -21.13 -5.34
CA MET A 180 -0.84 -22.21 -5.60
C MET A 180 -1.98 -21.68 -6.46
N VAL A 181 -2.27 -22.37 -7.55
CA VAL A 181 -3.33 -22.00 -8.49
C VAL A 181 -4.31 -23.16 -8.59
N PRO A 182 -5.63 -22.90 -8.53
CA PRO A 182 -6.62 -23.94 -8.76
C PRO A 182 -6.32 -24.70 -10.04
N ALA A 183 -6.31 -26.03 -9.97
CA ALA A 183 -5.98 -26.88 -11.11
C ALA A 183 -6.82 -26.55 -12.34
N ALA A 184 -8.11 -26.26 -12.16
CA ALA A 184 -9.02 -25.82 -13.22
C ALA A 184 -8.54 -24.58 -14.00
N LEU A 185 -7.81 -23.67 -13.34
CA LEU A 185 -7.20 -22.49 -13.97
C LEU A 185 -5.83 -22.78 -14.60
N ALA A 186 -5.20 -23.89 -14.24
CA ALA A 186 -3.93 -24.38 -14.76
C ALA A 186 -4.10 -25.47 -15.82
N GLY A 187 -5.30 -25.65 -16.38
CA GLY A 187 -5.62 -26.65 -17.41
C GLY A 187 -5.97 -28.05 -16.88
N GLY A 188 -6.06 -28.22 -15.57
CA GLY A 188 -6.56 -29.43 -14.91
C GLY A 188 -8.09 -29.49 -14.81
N LYS A 189 -8.62 -30.55 -14.19
CA LYS A 189 -10.06 -30.74 -13.98
C LYS A 189 -10.51 -30.15 -12.64
N ALA A 190 -11.79 -29.81 -12.53
CA ALA A 190 -12.36 -29.40 -11.25
C ALA A 190 -12.27 -30.55 -10.23
N GLY A 191 -11.64 -30.31 -9.08
CA GLY A 191 -11.39 -31.31 -8.05
C GLY A 191 -9.93 -31.77 -7.95
N ASP A 192 -9.10 -31.48 -8.96
CA ASP A 192 -7.65 -31.73 -8.90
C ASP A 192 -6.97 -30.79 -7.88
N PRO A 193 -5.87 -31.23 -7.23
CA PRO A 193 -5.14 -30.41 -6.27
C PRO A 193 -4.52 -29.17 -6.94
N ASP A 194 -4.50 -28.06 -6.21
CA ASP A 194 -3.87 -26.83 -6.68
C ASP A 194 -2.42 -27.07 -7.15
N VAL A 195 -2.04 -26.40 -8.24
CA VAL A 195 -0.74 -26.54 -8.87
C VAL A 195 0.18 -25.39 -8.47
N PRO A 196 1.45 -25.65 -8.10
CA PRO A 196 2.42 -24.59 -7.88
C PRO A 196 2.88 -23.96 -9.20
N GLU A 197 2.61 -22.68 -9.39
CA GLU A 197 3.09 -21.90 -10.54
C GLU A 197 4.14 -20.87 -10.11
N PRO A 198 5.28 -20.77 -10.81
CA PRO A 198 6.23 -19.68 -10.60
C PRO A 198 5.55 -18.33 -10.75
N ALA A 199 5.70 -17.46 -9.75
CA ALA A 199 5.17 -16.11 -9.83
C ALA A 199 6.07 -15.24 -10.73
N THR A 200 5.45 -14.53 -11.67
CA THR A 200 6.13 -13.63 -12.63
C THR A 200 6.24 -12.19 -12.12
N SER A 201 5.66 -11.89 -10.97
CA SER A 201 5.59 -10.54 -10.40
C SER A 201 5.60 -10.59 -8.89
N LEU A 202 6.14 -9.56 -8.24
CA LEU A 202 6.14 -9.40 -6.79
C LEU A 202 4.81 -8.86 -6.23
N ALA A 203 3.91 -8.37 -7.09
CA ALA A 203 2.67 -7.71 -6.67
C ALA A 203 1.74 -8.61 -5.85
N PRO A 204 1.52 -9.90 -6.19
CA PRO A 204 0.71 -10.80 -5.37
C PRO A 204 1.29 -10.96 -3.96
N LEU A 205 2.59 -11.24 -3.84
CA LEU A 205 3.25 -11.41 -2.54
C LEU A 205 3.23 -10.10 -1.72
N GLN A 206 3.36 -8.95 -2.36
CA GLN A 206 3.19 -7.65 -1.72
C GLN A 206 1.78 -7.49 -1.15
N GLY A 207 0.74 -7.85 -1.92
CA GLY A 207 -0.65 -7.80 -1.46
C GLY A 207 -0.88 -8.73 -0.27
N MET A 208 -0.35 -9.94 -0.32
CA MET A 208 -0.46 -10.90 0.76
C MET A 208 0.22 -10.41 2.04
N LEU A 209 1.45 -9.90 1.96
CA LEU A 209 2.16 -9.30 3.09
C LEU A 209 1.45 -8.05 3.62
N GLY A 210 0.93 -7.21 2.72
CA GLY A 210 0.13 -6.03 3.07
C GLY A 210 -1.11 -6.41 3.88
N HIS A 211 -1.81 -7.47 3.47
CA HIS A 211 -2.95 -8.01 4.23
C HIS A 211 -2.54 -8.51 5.63
N VAL A 212 -1.47 -9.33 5.72
CA VAL A 212 -0.97 -9.80 7.03
C VAL A 212 -0.58 -8.63 7.92
N TYR A 213 0.14 -7.65 7.36
CA TYR A 213 0.57 -6.45 8.07
C TYR A 213 -0.64 -5.67 8.58
N HIS A 214 -1.60 -5.37 7.71
CA HIS A 214 -2.78 -4.57 8.05
C HIS A 214 -3.59 -5.19 9.18
N VAL A 215 -3.94 -6.48 9.05
CA VAL A 215 -4.74 -7.20 10.07
C VAL A 215 -4.03 -7.19 11.43
N ARG A 216 -2.72 -7.46 11.45
CA ARG A 216 -1.97 -7.55 12.72
C ARG A 216 -1.63 -6.19 13.31
N ASP A 217 -1.39 -5.17 12.49
CA ASP A 217 -1.03 -3.82 12.95
C ASP A 217 -2.25 -3.06 13.49
N GLN A 218 -3.45 -3.31 12.94
CA GLN A 218 -4.71 -2.73 13.44
C GLN A 218 -5.02 -3.09 14.90
N VAL A 219 -4.58 -4.27 15.35
CA VAL A 219 -4.80 -4.76 16.72
C VAL A 219 -3.54 -4.64 17.60
N ASP A 220 -2.47 -4.06 17.06
CA ASP A 220 -1.22 -3.83 17.80
C ASP A 220 -1.29 -2.45 18.48
N THR A 221 -1.53 -2.46 19.79
CA THR A 221 -1.73 -1.26 20.61
C THR A 221 -0.42 -0.63 21.11
N ARG A 222 0.74 -1.20 20.76
CA ARG A 222 2.03 -0.67 21.22
C ARG A 222 2.31 0.71 20.62
N PRO A 223 3.09 1.57 21.30
CA PRO A 223 3.52 2.85 20.75
C PRO A 223 4.26 2.70 19.42
N SER A 224 4.06 3.65 18.50
CA SER A 224 4.68 3.62 17.16
C SER A 224 6.21 3.50 17.21
N ALA A 225 6.86 4.16 18.19
CA ALA A 225 8.30 4.07 18.41
C ALA A 225 8.76 2.62 18.68
N ASP A 226 8.01 1.88 19.50
CA ASP A 226 8.34 0.50 19.85
C ASP A 226 8.02 -0.48 18.72
N LYS A 227 7.03 -0.18 17.88
CA LYS A 227 6.79 -0.95 16.65
C LYS A 227 7.97 -0.83 15.67
N LYS A 228 8.64 0.33 15.62
CA LYS A 228 9.71 0.65 14.66
C LYS A 228 11.10 0.19 15.11
N LYS A 229 11.38 0.11 16.41
CA LYS A 229 12.66 -0.41 16.94
C LYS A 229 12.88 -1.87 16.52
N ASP A 230 14.08 -2.18 16.01
CA ASP A 230 14.38 -3.55 15.52
C ASP A 230 14.30 -4.60 16.64
N ALA A 231 14.68 -4.26 17.88
CA ALA A 231 14.61 -5.18 19.02
C ALA A 231 13.16 -5.63 19.33
N THR A 232 12.18 -4.74 19.17
CA THR A 232 10.78 -4.95 19.57
C THR A 232 9.82 -5.14 18.39
N ALA A 233 10.29 -4.94 17.15
CA ALA A 233 9.49 -5.16 15.95
C ALA A 233 9.06 -6.64 15.83
N THR A 234 7.79 -6.87 15.48
CA THR A 234 7.24 -8.23 15.32
C THR A 234 7.88 -8.94 14.13
N ALA A 235 7.89 -10.28 14.16
CA ALA A 235 8.36 -11.07 13.03
C ALA A 235 7.65 -10.73 11.71
N THR A 236 6.35 -10.41 11.77
CA THR A 236 5.58 -9.95 10.61
C THR A 236 6.08 -8.63 10.07
N ARG A 237 6.28 -7.62 10.94
CA ARG A 237 6.81 -6.32 10.51
C ARG A 237 8.20 -6.47 9.92
N LYS A 238 9.09 -7.23 10.57
CA LYS A 238 10.44 -7.53 10.09
C LYS A 238 10.42 -8.21 8.71
N LEU A 239 9.52 -9.18 8.50
CA LEU A 239 9.37 -9.84 7.20
C LEU A 239 8.92 -8.85 6.12
N TYR A 240 7.98 -7.95 6.44
CA TYR A 240 7.50 -6.97 5.47
C TYR A 240 8.56 -5.91 5.15
N ILE A 241 9.33 -5.45 6.15
CA ILE A 241 10.52 -4.61 5.95
C ILE A 241 11.49 -5.27 4.97
N ARG A 242 11.82 -6.55 5.20
CA ARG A 242 12.72 -7.30 4.30
C ARG A 242 12.17 -7.37 2.88
N PHE A 243 10.89 -7.69 2.73
CA PHE A 243 10.28 -7.75 1.40
C PHE A 243 10.30 -6.40 0.68
N LEU A 244 9.93 -5.31 1.37
CA LEU A 244 9.94 -3.97 0.77
C LEU A 244 11.37 -3.53 0.43
N PHE A 245 12.35 -3.86 1.27
CA PHE A 245 13.75 -3.55 0.99
C PHE A 245 14.21 -4.32 -0.26
N TYR A 246 13.93 -5.62 -0.33
CA TYR A 246 14.24 -6.45 -1.48
C TYR A 246 13.64 -5.87 -2.76
N ARG A 247 12.33 -5.63 -2.77
CA ARG A 247 11.58 -5.11 -3.92
C ARG A 247 12.12 -3.76 -4.42
N ASN A 248 12.41 -2.84 -3.50
CA ASN A 248 12.76 -1.47 -3.88
C ASN A 248 14.25 -1.28 -4.17
N PHE A 249 15.13 -2.06 -3.54
CA PHE A 249 16.58 -1.80 -3.57
C PHE A 249 17.43 -2.98 -4.08
N VAL A 250 16.99 -4.23 -3.85
CA VAL A 250 17.75 -5.42 -4.27
C VAL A 250 17.46 -5.82 -5.71
N VAL A 251 16.20 -5.71 -6.12
CA VAL A 251 15.73 -6.03 -7.48
C VAL A 251 15.09 -4.81 -8.15
N ALA A 252 15.63 -3.61 -7.89
CA ALA A 252 15.13 -2.37 -8.43
C ALA A 252 15.12 -2.42 -9.97
N PRO A 253 13.97 -2.30 -10.66
CA PRO A 253 13.88 -2.56 -12.10
C PRO A 253 14.47 -1.44 -12.97
N LYS A 254 14.81 -0.30 -12.37
CA LYS A 254 15.43 0.88 -12.98
C LYS A 254 16.31 1.55 -11.93
N PRO A 255 17.27 2.40 -12.32
CA PRO A 255 17.97 3.25 -11.37
C PRO A 255 16.97 4.04 -10.52
N LEU A 256 17.23 4.13 -9.22
CA LEU A 256 16.31 4.75 -8.26
C LEU A 256 16.98 5.93 -7.57
N ILE A 257 16.40 7.12 -7.69
CA ILE A 257 16.79 8.29 -6.90
C ILE A 257 15.93 8.36 -5.64
N ILE A 258 16.58 8.50 -4.48
CA ILE A 258 15.96 8.77 -3.19
C ILE A 258 16.32 10.22 -2.84
N PRO A 259 15.46 11.20 -3.15
CA PRO A 259 15.70 12.59 -2.77
C PRO A 259 15.43 12.79 -1.29
N GLU A 260 15.99 13.86 -0.72
CA GLU A 260 15.68 14.29 0.64
C GLU A 260 14.24 14.77 0.77
N GLY A 261 13.74 15.50 -0.25
CA GLY A 261 12.40 16.05 -0.31
C GLY A 261 11.54 15.47 -1.44
N LYS A 262 10.22 15.41 -1.21
CA LYS A 262 9.24 15.04 -2.26
C LYS A 262 9.22 16.05 -3.42
N THR A 263 9.60 17.30 -3.18
CA THR A 263 9.59 18.41 -4.14
C THR A 263 10.70 18.28 -5.17
N ASP A 264 11.84 17.72 -4.77
CA ASP A 264 13.04 17.56 -5.58
C ASP A 264 12.74 16.67 -6.80
N THR A 265 11.85 15.69 -6.63
CA THR A 265 11.35 14.85 -7.73
C THR A 265 10.69 15.68 -8.82
N VAL A 266 9.95 16.74 -8.47
CA VAL A 266 9.28 17.61 -9.43
C VAL A 266 10.32 18.45 -10.17
N TYR A 267 11.27 19.05 -9.44
CA TYR A 267 12.31 19.89 -10.02
C TYR A 267 13.22 19.09 -10.95
N LEU A 268 13.73 17.94 -10.49
CA LEU A 268 14.62 17.08 -11.28
C LEU A 268 13.92 16.54 -12.53
N ARG A 269 12.63 16.20 -12.44
CA ARG A 269 11.89 15.74 -13.62
C ARG A 269 11.75 16.86 -14.65
N ALA A 270 11.44 18.08 -14.22
CA ALA A 270 11.35 19.24 -15.10
C ALA A 270 12.71 19.57 -15.73
N ALA A 271 13.78 19.56 -14.93
CA ALA A 271 15.15 19.77 -15.40
C ALA A 271 15.58 18.72 -16.42
N MET A 272 15.35 17.43 -16.16
CA MET A 272 15.68 16.34 -17.09
C MET A 272 14.88 16.44 -18.40
N GLU A 273 13.61 16.83 -18.34
CA GLU A 273 12.78 17.08 -19.53
C GLU A 273 13.33 18.23 -20.37
N LYS A 274 13.82 19.30 -19.75
CA LYS A 274 14.40 20.45 -20.46
C LYS A 274 15.81 20.24 -20.96
N LEU A 275 16.62 19.52 -20.20
CA LEU A 275 18.01 19.22 -20.52
C LEU A 275 18.16 17.84 -21.17
N THR A 276 17.11 17.30 -21.81
CA THR A 276 17.15 15.96 -22.42
C THR A 276 18.25 15.85 -23.50
N ALA A 277 18.47 16.91 -24.29
CA ALA A 277 19.54 16.92 -25.30
C ALA A 277 20.95 16.87 -24.68
N TYR A 278 21.12 17.48 -23.50
CA TYR A 278 22.39 17.47 -22.76
C TYR A 278 22.60 16.13 -22.03
N HIS A 279 21.53 15.49 -21.56
CA HIS A 279 21.59 14.19 -20.86
C HIS A 279 20.61 13.15 -21.41
N PRO A 280 20.88 12.57 -22.60
CA PRO A 280 20.01 11.55 -23.20
C PRO A 280 19.92 10.27 -22.34
N ARG A 281 20.89 10.03 -21.45
CA ARG A 281 20.91 8.88 -20.52
C ARG A 281 19.84 8.98 -19.42
N LEU A 282 19.34 10.18 -19.11
CA LEU A 282 18.37 10.40 -18.04
C LEU A 282 16.91 10.23 -18.48
N GLY A 283 16.65 10.25 -19.78
CA GLY A 283 15.33 10.02 -20.36
C GLY A 283 15.24 10.50 -21.80
N ALA A 284 14.07 10.30 -22.40
CA ALA A 284 13.80 10.72 -23.75
C ALA A 284 12.35 11.21 -23.89
N MET A 285 12.10 12.03 -24.91
CA MET A 285 10.75 12.42 -25.31
C MET A 285 10.11 11.29 -26.12
N ASP A 286 8.92 10.84 -25.73
CA ASP A 286 8.11 9.89 -26.49
C ASP A 286 6.68 10.41 -26.63
N LYS A 287 6.21 10.57 -27.87
CA LYS A 287 4.87 11.10 -28.19
C LYS A 287 4.51 12.38 -27.42
N GLY A 288 5.46 13.33 -27.35
CA GLY A 288 5.29 14.60 -26.65
C GLY A 288 5.31 14.50 -25.11
N LYS A 289 5.66 13.35 -24.53
CA LYS A 289 5.79 13.16 -23.09
C LYS A 289 7.20 12.72 -22.73
N PHE A 290 7.80 13.37 -21.74
CA PHE A 290 9.08 12.94 -21.21
C PHE A 290 8.97 11.60 -20.47
N LYS A 291 9.77 10.63 -20.89
CA LYS A 291 9.91 9.31 -20.25
C LYS A 291 11.28 9.23 -19.57
N PRO A 292 11.34 9.34 -18.23
CA PRO A 292 12.61 9.19 -17.51
C PRO A 292 13.13 7.75 -17.61
N ALA A 293 14.44 7.63 -17.78
CA ALA A 293 15.16 6.36 -17.75
C ALA A 293 15.26 5.78 -16.34
N LEU A 294 15.10 6.62 -15.32
CA LEU A 294 15.16 6.29 -13.89
C LEU A 294 13.82 6.45 -13.18
N LYS A 295 13.76 6.03 -11.91
CA LYS A 295 12.62 6.20 -11.01
C LYS A 295 13.01 7.06 -9.82
N PHE A 296 12.01 7.71 -9.22
CA PHE A 296 12.14 8.41 -7.95
C PHE A 296 11.41 7.61 -6.87
N MET A 297 11.96 7.61 -5.66
CA MET A 297 11.33 7.00 -4.49
C MET A 297 9.97 7.66 -4.23
N LYS A 298 8.93 6.83 -4.11
CA LYS A 298 7.60 7.29 -3.68
C LYS A 298 7.48 7.06 -2.18
N PHE A 299 7.58 8.13 -1.41
CA PHE A 299 7.41 8.12 0.05
C PHE A 299 5.94 7.93 0.44
N SER A 300 5.38 6.74 0.19
CA SER A 300 4.05 6.38 0.67
C SER A 300 4.04 6.18 2.18
N SER A 301 2.87 6.22 2.81
CA SER A 301 2.71 5.90 4.23
C SER A 301 3.34 4.55 4.60
N THR A 302 3.21 3.54 3.73
CA THR A 302 3.85 2.24 3.95
C THR A 302 5.38 2.31 3.92
N ILE A 303 5.98 3.08 3.02
CA ILE A 303 7.45 3.23 2.97
C ILE A 303 7.94 3.98 4.21
N HIS A 304 7.27 5.08 4.56
CA HIS A 304 7.57 5.84 5.76
C HIS A 304 7.42 5.00 7.04
N ASP A 305 6.30 4.29 7.19
CA ASP A 305 6.01 3.59 8.44
C ASP A 305 6.76 2.27 8.56
N VAL A 306 6.73 1.44 7.51
CA VAL A 306 7.30 0.09 7.54
C VAL A 306 8.79 0.15 7.26
N LEU A 307 9.21 0.72 6.12
CA LEU A 307 10.63 0.81 5.76
C LEU A 307 11.40 1.85 6.57
N GLN A 308 10.72 2.74 7.30
CA GLN A 308 11.34 3.83 8.07
C GLN A 308 12.17 4.74 7.16
N LEU A 309 11.61 5.03 5.99
CA LEU A 309 12.22 5.89 4.99
C LEU A 309 11.19 6.95 4.58
N GLY A 310 11.30 8.12 5.20
CA GLY A 310 10.48 9.30 4.94
C GLY A 310 11.22 10.37 4.16
N ASN A 311 10.74 11.61 4.31
CA ASN A 311 11.40 12.80 3.78
C ASN A 311 12.27 13.40 4.89
N GLY A 312 13.50 13.75 4.55
CA GLY A 312 14.44 14.46 5.44
C GLY A 312 15.71 13.67 5.80
N ALA A 313 16.73 14.43 6.20
CA ALA A 313 18.08 13.91 6.45
C ALA A 313 18.18 12.76 7.48
N GLY A 314 17.39 12.78 8.56
CA GLY A 314 17.49 11.78 9.64
C GLY A 314 17.13 10.35 9.20
N ASP A 315 16.08 10.20 8.38
CA ASP A 315 15.69 8.89 7.84
C ASP A 315 16.72 8.38 6.83
N LEU A 316 17.27 9.28 6.00
CA LEU A 316 18.35 8.96 5.06
C LEU A 316 19.62 8.51 5.77
N PHE A 317 20.00 9.18 6.87
CA PHE A 317 21.12 8.77 7.73
C PHE A 317 20.96 7.32 8.21
N HIS A 318 19.80 6.97 8.77
CA HIS A 318 19.54 5.61 9.24
C HIS A 318 19.48 4.60 8.09
N PHE A 319 18.92 4.98 6.94
CA PHE A 319 18.87 4.13 5.75
C PHE A 319 20.28 3.80 5.25
N ILE A 320 21.12 4.81 5.03
CA ILE A 320 22.50 4.64 4.55
C ILE A 320 23.28 3.72 5.50
N ARG A 321 23.23 3.99 6.81
CA ARG A 321 23.97 3.21 7.81
C ARG A 321 23.54 1.74 7.84
N ARG A 322 22.24 1.45 7.67
CA ARG A 322 21.70 0.07 7.74
C ARG A 322 21.78 -0.69 6.43
N TYR A 323 22.03 -0.01 5.30
CA TYR A 323 21.94 -0.59 3.96
C TYR A 323 22.88 -1.79 3.75
N PRO A 324 24.17 -1.74 4.11
CA PRO A 324 25.08 -2.89 3.90
C PRO A 324 24.65 -4.12 4.69
N ASP A 325 24.25 -3.95 5.95
CA ASP A 325 23.79 -5.06 6.79
C ASP A 325 22.44 -5.61 6.34
N ALA A 326 21.57 -4.77 5.79
CA ALA A 326 20.33 -5.22 5.17
C ALA A 326 20.61 -6.08 3.93
N LEU A 327 21.57 -5.69 3.07
CA LEU A 327 21.96 -6.47 1.89
C LEU A 327 22.50 -7.86 2.22
N LYS A 328 23.18 -8.04 3.35
CA LYS A 328 23.69 -9.35 3.81
C LYS A 328 22.57 -10.37 4.07
N ARG A 329 21.33 -9.93 4.25
CA ARG A 329 20.17 -10.81 4.56
C ARG A 329 19.56 -11.51 3.34
N TYR A 330 20.08 -11.25 2.14
CA TYR A 330 19.60 -11.84 0.88
C TYR A 330 20.73 -12.64 0.23
N ARG A 331 20.45 -13.91 -0.07
CA ARG A 331 21.35 -14.75 -0.87
C ARG A 331 21.15 -14.47 -2.35
N HIS A 332 19.91 -14.27 -2.79
CA HIS A 332 19.63 -13.77 -4.13
C HIS A 332 19.62 -12.23 -4.11
N ARG A 333 20.65 -11.62 -4.69
CA ARG A 333 20.82 -10.16 -4.71
C ARG A 333 21.46 -9.71 -6.03
N PRO A 334 20.71 -9.77 -7.14
CA PRO A 334 21.26 -9.48 -8.46
C PRO A 334 21.64 -8.01 -8.63
N LEU A 335 21.03 -7.10 -7.83
CA LEU A 335 21.30 -5.67 -7.86
C LEU A 335 21.37 -5.16 -9.31
N PRO A 336 20.27 -5.18 -10.08
CA PRO A 336 20.36 -4.88 -11.51
C PRO A 336 20.57 -3.39 -11.80
N ASN A 337 20.33 -2.51 -10.83
CA ASN A 337 20.39 -1.06 -11.00
C ASN A 337 20.89 -0.35 -9.73
N PRO A 338 21.49 0.86 -9.86
CA PRO A 338 21.97 1.65 -8.74
C PRO A 338 20.83 2.36 -8.01
N ILE A 339 21.04 2.56 -6.71
CA ILE A 339 20.24 3.36 -5.80
C ILE A 339 21.07 4.60 -5.47
N ILE A 340 20.56 5.78 -5.82
CA ILE A 340 21.23 7.06 -5.67
C ILE A 340 20.48 7.87 -4.62
N VAL A 341 21.09 8.09 -3.46
CA VAL A 341 20.58 9.02 -2.45
C VAL A 341 21.04 10.42 -2.81
N LEU A 342 20.10 11.36 -2.89
CA LEU A 342 20.35 12.78 -3.11
C LEU A 342 20.06 13.55 -1.82
N ILE A 343 21.02 14.33 -1.37
CA ILE A 343 20.91 15.19 -0.19
C ILE A 343 21.16 16.66 -0.56
N ASP A 344 20.55 17.56 0.19
CA ASP A 344 20.98 18.96 0.21
C ASP A 344 22.38 19.04 0.85
N ASN A 345 23.20 20.00 0.43
CA ASN A 345 24.55 20.22 0.94
C ASN A 345 24.55 21.32 2.03
N ASP A 346 23.80 21.10 3.10
CA ASP A 346 23.56 22.10 4.15
C ASP A 346 24.00 21.62 5.56
N ASP A 347 23.39 22.15 6.62
CA ASP A 347 23.62 21.68 8.00
C ASP A 347 23.01 20.30 8.29
N GLY A 348 21.90 19.93 7.63
CA GLY A 348 21.27 18.61 7.77
C GLY A 348 22.14 17.46 7.25
N ALA A 349 23.01 17.74 6.28
CA ALA A 349 23.91 16.75 5.69
C ALA A 349 25.01 16.22 6.62
N LYS A 350 25.31 16.90 7.73
CA LYS A 350 26.46 16.58 8.61
C LYS A 350 26.43 15.14 9.12
N GLU A 351 25.28 14.66 9.58
CA GLU A 351 25.14 13.27 10.08
C GLU A 351 25.29 12.26 8.94
N ILE A 352 24.77 12.58 7.76
CA ILE A 352 24.87 11.75 6.56
C ILE A 352 26.33 11.64 6.11
N PHE A 353 27.11 12.72 6.14
CA PHE A 353 28.54 12.68 5.88
C PHE A 353 29.26 11.75 6.85
N GLY A 354 28.90 11.78 8.14
CA GLY A 354 29.41 10.83 9.13
C GLY A 354 29.11 9.37 8.77
N ALA A 355 27.87 9.07 8.39
CA ALA A 355 27.49 7.73 7.93
C ALA A 355 28.24 7.30 6.66
N ALA A 356 28.36 8.20 5.68
CA ALA A 356 29.07 7.95 4.42
C ALA A 356 30.56 7.69 4.64
N LYS A 357 31.23 8.44 5.53
CA LYS A 357 32.63 8.22 5.93
C LYS A 357 32.83 6.83 6.51
N GLY A 358 31.90 6.38 7.36
CA GLY A 358 31.90 5.02 7.91
C GLY A 358 31.73 3.91 6.86
N LEU A 359 31.34 4.26 5.63
CA LEU A 359 31.16 3.36 4.48
C LEU A 359 32.21 3.58 3.38
N GLY A 360 33.31 4.29 3.67
CA GLY A 360 34.44 4.46 2.74
C GLY A 360 34.49 5.79 2.00
N ALA A 361 33.52 6.69 2.17
CA ALA A 361 33.55 8.03 1.58
C ALA A 361 34.39 9.01 2.45
N ALA A 362 35.69 8.71 2.65
CA ALA A 362 36.54 9.42 3.62
C ALA A 362 36.60 10.95 3.40
N HIS A 363 36.59 11.39 2.14
CA HIS A 363 36.79 12.79 1.75
C HIS A 363 35.49 13.60 1.62
N ILE A 364 34.32 13.02 1.89
CA ILE A 364 33.06 13.76 1.79
C ILE A 364 33.04 14.94 2.77
N ALA A 365 32.76 16.12 2.22
CA ALA A 365 32.66 17.39 2.94
C ALA A 365 31.72 18.33 2.19
N ARG A 366 31.43 19.50 2.77
CA ARG A 366 30.64 20.51 2.05
C ARG A 366 31.31 21.00 0.79
N THR A 367 32.63 21.15 0.84
CA THR A 367 33.47 21.68 -0.23
C THR A 367 34.03 20.62 -1.17
N SER A 368 33.80 19.33 -0.89
CA SER A 368 34.25 18.27 -1.79
C SER A 368 33.45 18.31 -3.09
N THR A 369 34.11 18.12 -4.22
CA THR A 369 33.53 18.27 -5.56
C THR A 369 33.35 16.94 -6.29
N ASP A 370 33.60 15.81 -5.61
CA ASP A 370 33.43 14.50 -6.21
C ASP A 370 32.02 14.34 -6.78
N PRO A 371 31.87 13.76 -7.98
CA PRO A 371 30.57 13.67 -8.61
C PRO A 371 29.61 12.74 -7.85
N PHE A 372 30.13 11.73 -7.15
CA PHE A 372 29.36 10.81 -6.32
C PHE A 372 30.25 10.13 -5.27
N TYR A 373 29.62 9.50 -4.30
CA TYR A 373 30.25 8.61 -3.32
C TYR A 373 29.59 7.24 -3.36
N ARG A 374 30.34 6.19 -3.70
CA ARG A 374 29.84 4.81 -3.68
C ARG A 374 29.94 4.25 -2.26
N LEU A 375 28.79 3.92 -1.67
CA LEU A 375 28.69 3.52 -0.25
C LEU A 375 28.41 2.02 -0.06
N ALA A 376 27.90 1.36 -1.09
CA ALA A 376 27.65 -0.10 -1.12
C ALA A 376 27.67 -0.59 -2.58
N PRO A 377 27.56 -1.91 -2.85
CA PRO A 377 27.67 -2.45 -4.21
C PRO A 377 26.74 -1.77 -5.23
N ASN A 378 25.53 -1.36 -4.83
CA ASN A 378 24.61 -0.57 -5.66
C ASN A 378 24.08 0.70 -4.98
N LEU A 379 24.74 1.21 -3.93
CA LEU A 379 24.31 2.43 -3.23
C LEU A 379 25.29 3.55 -3.49
N TYR A 380 24.77 4.67 -3.96
CA TYR A 380 25.49 5.90 -4.25
C TYR A 380 24.88 7.04 -3.44
N LEU A 381 25.72 8.01 -3.07
CA LEU A 381 25.33 9.27 -2.47
C LEU A 381 25.83 10.39 -3.37
N ILE A 382 24.93 11.31 -3.70
CA ILE A 382 25.23 12.59 -4.36
C ILE A 382 24.70 13.73 -3.49
N LYS A 383 25.33 14.89 -3.60
CA LYS A 383 24.88 16.12 -2.94
C LYS A 383 24.64 17.21 -3.99
N THR A 384 23.82 18.19 -3.64
CA THR A 384 23.67 19.40 -4.47
C THR A 384 25.04 20.06 -4.73
N PRO A 385 25.28 20.62 -5.92
CA PRO A 385 26.56 21.26 -6.27
C PRO A 385 26.93 22.35 -5.28
N GLU A 386 28.22 22.52 -5.04
CA GLU A 386 28.74 23.46 -4.05
C GLU A 386 28.52 24.90 -4.52
N ILE A 387 27.93 25.75 -3.67
CA ILE A 387 27.72 27.18 -3.97
C ILE A 387 28.48 28.03 -2.95
N GLY A 388 29.27 28.98 -3.47
CA GLY A 388 30.09 29.89 -2.65
C GLY A 388 31.24 29.21 -1.91
N ALA A 389 31.97 29.99 -1.10
CA ALA A 389 33.19 29.53 -0.42
C ALA A 389 32.95 28.44 0.64
N GLN A 390 31.76 28.40 1.24
CA GLN A 390 31.39 27.39 2.24
C GLN A 390 30.80 26.12 1.60
N GLY A 391 30.54 26.14 0.29
CA GLY A 391 29.94 25.04 -0.46
C GLY A 391 28.53 24.67 -0.03
N ILE A 392 27.80 25.56 0.65
CA ILE A 392 26.44 25.28 1.14
C ILE A 392 25.45 25.45 0.00
N SER A 393 24.56 24.48 -0.19
CA SER A 393 23.47 24.59 -1.16
C SER A 393 22.31 23.65 -0.85
N CYS A 394 21.14 24.00 -1.34
CA CYS A 394 19.99 23.12 -1.49
C CYS A 394 19.52 23.12 -2.95
N ILE A 395 18.62 22.20 -3.31
CA ILE A 395 18.16 22.10 -4.71
C ILE A 395 17.49 23.38 -5.21
N GLU A 396 16.83 24.14 -4.33
CA GLU A 396 16.19 25.40 -4.69
C GLU A 396 17.17 26.50 -5.11
N ASP A 397 18.43 26.46 -4.64
CA ASP A 397 19.46 27.43 -5.01
C ASP A 397 19.89 27.32 -6.49
N LEU A 398 19.49 26.25 -7.17
CA LEU A 398 19.71 26.05 -8.60
C LEU A 398 18.70 26.80 -9.47
N PHE A 399 17.64 27.38 -8.91
CA PHE A 399 16.73 28.24 -9.66
C PHE A 399 17.28 29.68 -9.81
N ASP A 400 16.71 30.43 -10.75
CA ASP A 400 16.96 31.87 -10.83
C ASP A 400 16.41 32.57 -9.56
N PRO A 401 17.18 33.47 -8.91
CA PRO A 401 16.69 34.27 -7.79
C PRO A 401 15.39 35.04 -8.05
N ALA A 402 15.12 35.44 -9.30
CA ALA A 402 13.87 36.07 -9.70
C ALA A 402 12.68 35.11 -9.60
N LEU A 403 12.86 33.84 -9.99
CA LEU A 403 11.82 32.81 -9.88
C LEU A 403 11.46 32.54 -8.42
N LEU A 404 12.46 32.52 -7.53
CA LEU A 404 12.27 32.34 -6.09
C LEU A 404 11.50 33.50 -5.43
N LYS A 405 11.44 34.69 -6.06
CA LYS A 405 10.68 35.85 -5.58
C LYS A 405 9.20 35.86 -6.04
N THR A 406 8.74 34.81 -6.71
CA THR A 406 7.35 34.71 -7.18
C THR A 406 6.36 34.84 -6.02
N VAL A 407 5.30 35.61 -6.23
CA VAL A 407 4.22 35.83 -5.25
C VAL A 407 2.98 35.06 -5.67
N ILE A 408 2.41 34.27 -4.74
CA ILE A 408 1.16 33.52 -4.96
C ILE A 408 0.16 33.92 -3.88
N ASP A 409 -0.98 34.47 -4.29
CA ASP A 409 -2.06 34.93 -3.40
C ASP A 409 -1.53 35.84 -2.26
N GLY A 410 -0.66 36.79 -2.62
CA GLY A 410 -0.03 37.71 -1.66
C GLY A 410 1.02 37.08 -0.74
N LYS A 411 1.45 35.83 -1.00
CA LYS A 411 2.46 35.13 -0.20
C LYS A 411 3.77 34.97 -0.98
N VAL A 412 4.90 35.11 -0.30
CA VAL A 412 6.26 34.94 -0.86
C VAL A 412 6.79 33.53 -0.58
N PHE A 413 7.64 33.00 -1.45
CA PHE A 413 8.29 31.71 -1.22
C PHE A 413 9.25 31.77 -0.01
N ASP A 414 9.20 30.74 0.84
CA ASP A 414 10.21 30.49 1.87
C ASP A 414 10.52 28.98 1.92
N PRO A 415 11.76 28.56 1.61
CA PRO A 415 12.15 27.15 1.62
C PRO A 415 12.13 26.54 3.03
N ASN A 416 12.27 27.36 4.08
CA ASN A 416 12.29 26.95 5.49
C ASN A 416 10.92 27.06 6.17
N LYS A 417 9.87 27.39 5.40
CA LYS A 417 8.53 27.63 5.92
C LYS A 417 8.03 26.46 6.78
N LYS A 418 7.69 26.75 8.04
CA LYS A 418 6.93 25.83 8.90
C LYS A 418 5.43 25.87 8.52
N HIS A 419 4.75 24.72 8.61
CA HIS A 419 3.34 24.61 8.21
C HIS A 419 2.48 25.67 8.94
N GLY A 420 1.71 26.48 8.18
CA GLY A 420 0.83 27.52 8.74
C GLY A 420 1.39 28.93 8.88
N GLU A 421 2.68 29.17 8.59
CA GLU A 421 3.25 30.53 8.69
C GLU A 421 2.54 31.52 7.73
N ALA A 422 2.12 32.67 8.28
CA ALA A 422 1.38 33.70 7.54
C ALA A 422 2.29 34.41 6.52
N GLY A 423 1.73 34.86 5.40
CA GLY A 423 2.46 35.63 4.38
C GLY A 423 3.48 34.86 3.52
N LYS A 424 3.73 33.58 3.79
CA LYS A 424 4.70 32.76 3.03
C LYS A 424 4.09 31.50 2.43
N TYR A 425 4.72 30.88 1.45
CA TYR A 425 4.41 29.51 1.00
C TYR A 425 5.68 28.65 0.88
N GLY A 426 5.55 27.35 1.12
CA GLY A 426 6.70 26.43 1.17
C GLY A 426 6.95 25.65 -0.13
N LYS A 427 7.99 24.80 -0.13
CA LYS A 427 8.50 24.03 -1.28
C LYS A 427 7.41 23.32 -2.09
N ALA A 428 6.45 22.66 -1.43
CA ALA A 428 5.38 21.93 -2.12
C ALA A 428 4.51 22.83 -3.01
N ARG A 429 4.14 24.01 -2.52
CA ARG A 429 3.34 24.97 -3.29
C ARG A 429 4.17 25.60 -4.41
N PHE A 430 5.46 25.85 -4.18
CA PHE A 430 6.39 26.31 -5.22
C PHE A 430 6.47 25.32 -6.39
N ALA A 431 6.68 24.04 -6.08
CA ALA A 431 6.74 22.98 -7.09
C ALA A 431 5.45 22.87 -7.92
N GLU A 432 4.29 22.85 -7.26
CA GLU A 432 3.00 22.63 -7.93
C GLU A 432 2.46 23.86 -8.66
N LYS A 433 2.71 25.07 -8.15
CA LYS A 433 2.09 26.31 -8.66
C LYS A 433 3.04 27.22 -9.44
N VAL A 434 4.35 27.02 -9.33
CA VAL A 434 5.36 27.80 -10.08
C VAL A 434 6.11 26.90 -11.05
N VAL A 435 6.84 25.91 -10.54
CA VAL A 435 7.76 25.11 -11.37
C VAL A 435 7.02 24.27 -12.40
N GLN A 436 6.01 23.51 -11.98
CA GLN A 436 5.31 22.61 -12.89
C GLN A 436 4.53 23.35 -14.00
N PRO A 437 3.80 24.45 -13.73
CA PRO A 437 3.11 25.20 -14.78
C PRO A 437 4.05 25.99 -15.69
N GLN A 438 5.17 26.51 -15.17
CA GLN A 438 6.12 27.35 -15.91
C GLN A 438 7.34 26.56 -16.38
N LYS A 439 7.32 25.22 -16.32
CA LYS A 439 8.47 24.36 -16.66
C LYS A 439 9.01 24.65 -18.06
N ASP A 440 8.18 25.17 -18.96
CA ASP A 440 8.55 25.48 -20.34
C ASP A 440 9.35 26.76 -20.52
N THR A 441 9.27 27.67 -19.56
CA THR A 441 9.92 28.99 -19.59
C THR A 441 11.04 29.13 -18.57
N ILE A 442 11.13 28.24 -17.59
CA ILE A 442 12.19 28.25 -16.57
C ILE A 442 13.53 27.83 -17.19
N ASP A 443 14.58 28.60 -16.89
CA ASP A 443 15.96 28.18 -17.16
C ASP A 443 16.41 27.14 -16.13
N PHE A 444 16.76 25.95 -16.63
CA PHE A 444 17.30 24.84 -15.82
C PHE A 444 18.81 24.66 -15.99
N SER A 445 19.53 25.56 -16.66
CA SER A 445 20.98 25.46 -16.93
C SER A 445 21.81 25.11 -15.69
N LYS A 446 21.52 25.72 -14.54
CA LYS A 446 22.20 25.46 -13.25
C LYS A 446 21.96 24.05 -12.68
N PHE A 447 20.96 23.32 -13.16
CA PHE A 447 20.75 21.91 -12.80
C PHE A 447 21.73 20.97 -13.51
N ALA A 448 22.41 21.41 -14.58
CA ALA A 448 23.34 20.57 -15.35
C ALA A 448 24.37 19.88 -14.44
N GLY A 449 25.03 20.63 -13.55
CA GLY A 449 26.01 20.05 -12.63
C GLY A 449 25.46 19.00 -11.67
N LEU A 450 24.18 19.10 -11.27
CA LEU A 450 23.53 18.06 -10.47
C LEU A 450 23.15 16.83 -11.31
N LEU A 451 22.72 17.04 -12.56
CA LEU A 451 22.42 15.96 -13.49
C LEU A 451 23.69 15.22 -13.93
N ASP A 452 24.81 15.92 -14.11
CA ASP A 452 26.15 15.35 -14.36
C ASP A 452 26.53 14.36 -13.25
N ARG A 453 26.27 14.70 -11.98
CA ARG A 453 26.50 13.80 -10.83
C ARG A 453 25.67 12.52 -10.89
N ILE A 454 24.41 12.63 -11.30
CA ILE A 454 23.53 11.46 -11.50
C ILE A 454 24.09 10.59 -12.62
N VAL A 455 24.45 11.18 -13.76
CA VAL A 455 25.02 10.46 -14.90
C VAL A 455 26.33 9.77 -14.51
N ALA A 456 27.23 10.46 -13.81
CA ALA A 456 28.48 9.88 -13.33
C ALA A 456 28.28 8.65 -12.44
N ALA A 457 27.29 8.67 -11.54
CA ALA A 457 26.94 7.50 -10.73
C ALA A 457 26.36 6.34 -11.57
N LEU A 458 25.57 6.65 -12.61
CA LEU A 458 25.06 5.65 -13.55
C LEU A 458 26.18 5.05 -14.42
N ASP A 459 27.17 5.85 -14.78
CA ASP A 459 28.33 5.46 -15.58
C ASP A 459 29.25 4.56 -14.77
N ASP A 460 29.58 4.95 -13.54
CA ASP A 460 30.36 4.13 -12.61
C ASP A 460 29.69 2.78 -12.35
N TYR A 461 28.36 2.75 -12.20
CA TYR A 461 27.66 1.49 -11.97
C TYR A 461 27.82 0.50 -13.13
N VAL A 462 27.80 1.01 -14.37
CA VAL A 462 27.98 0.19 -15.57
C VAL A 462 29.44 -0.24 -15.71
N ALA A 463 30.39 0.63 -15.38
CA ALA A 463 31.82 0.31 -15.42
C ALA A 463 32.23 -0.68 -14.31
N ASN A 464 31.62 -0.57 -13.14
CA ASN A 464 31.98 -1.30 -11.93
C ASN A 464 30.74 -2.01 -11.32
N PRO A 465 30.09 -2.93 -12.05
CA PRO A 465 28.88 -3.58 -11.58
C PRO A 465 29.14 -4.40 -10.30
N PRO A 466 28.13 -4.55 -9.42
CA PRO A 466 28.27 -5.37 -8.23
C PRO A 466 28.61 -6.83 -8.61
N PRO A 467 29.41 -7.52 -7.79
CA PRO A 467 29.71 -8.93 -8.02
C PRO A 467 28.41 -9.77 -7.96
N PRO A 468 28.32 -10.85 -8.75
CA PRO A 468 27.13 -11.70 -8.85
C PRO A 468 26.68 -12.34 -7.53
#